data_AF-A0AAW8L1V9-F1
#
_entry.id   AF-A0AAW8L1V9-F1
#
_cell.length_a   1.000
_cell.length_b   1.000
_cell.length_c   1.000
_cell.angle_alpha   90.00
_cell.angle_beta   90.00
_cell.angle_gamma   90.00
#
_symmetry.space_group_name_H-M   'P 1'
#
loop_
_entity.id
_entity.type
_entity.pdbx_description
1 polymer ?
#
loop_
_entity_poly.entity_id
_entity_poly.type
_entity_poly.pdbx_seq_one_letter_code
_entity_poly.pdbx_strand_id
1 'polypeptide(L)'
;KEQTRLTRYPTLAVKGSVSQAINGKNPNNDEDDGLYSSIMLEATSQFYQGGAVSSQVKMASYAEEAAKSKVNSVYLDVLDQIRTSREQIENKQRQMQVLANRQATTVRTRELYQEQYKLGTRSLVDLLNAEQAIHSANSELETARYDIYSSIVQYIAATGRSRQ
;
A
#
# COMPACT_ATOMS: atom_id res chain seq x y z
N LYS A 1 -22.70 -1.81 7.60
CA LYS A 1 -23.44 -2.96 8.18
C LYS A 1 -24.41 -2.54 9.27
N GLU A 2 -23.94 -1.87 10.34
CA GLU A 2 -24.81 -1.38 11.43
C GLU A 2 -25.94 -0.47 10.91
N GLN A 3 -25.61 0.54 10.11
CA GLN A 3 -26.61 1.42 9.46
C GLN A 3 -27.66 0.65 8.64
N THR A 4 -27.27 -0.45 8.00
CA THR A 4 -28.17 -1.28 7.18
C THR A 4 -29.05 -2.21 8.01
N ARG A 5 -28.63 -2.55 9.23
CA ARG A 5 -29.46 -3.28 10.20
C ARG A 5 -30.51 -2.36 10.82
N LEU A 6 -30.16 -1.09 11.03
CA LEU A 6 -31.07 -0.08 11.58
C LEU A 6 -32.30 0.17 10.70
N THR A 7 -32.22 -0.09 9.39
CA THR A 7 -33.34 0.01 8.45
C THR A 7 -34.51 -0.95 8.75
N ARG A 8 -34.33 -1.92 9.67
CA ARG A 8 -35.41 -2.81 10.15
C ARG A 8 -36.25 -2.20 11.28
N TYR A 9 -35.76 -1.13 11.91
CA TYR A 9 -36.44 -0.48 13.02
C TYR A 9 -37.17 0.78 12.53
N PRO A 10 -38.27 1.18 13.19
CA PRO A 10 -38.94 2.43 12.85
C PRO A 10 -38.00 3.62 13.07
N THR A 11 -38.03 4.59 12.15
CA THR A 11 -37.40 5.88 12.35
C THR A 11 -38.39 6.80 13.06
N LEU A 12 -37.98 7.34 14.22
CA LEU A 12 -38.75 8.33 14.97
C LEU A 12 -38.21 9.73 14.66
N ALA A 13 -39.10 10.64 14.29
CA ALA A 13 -38.78 12.03 14.00
C ALA A 13 -39.74 12.98 14.73
N VAL A 14 -39.24 14.15 15.11
CA VAL A 14 -40.06 15.26 15.62
C VAL A 14 -40.15 16.30 14.52
N LYS A 15 -41.37 16.67 14.14
CA LYS A 15 -41.63 17.72 13.15
C LYS A 15 -42.34 18.88 13.82
N GLY A 16 -41.79 20.08 13.68
CA GLY A 16 -42.42 21.33 14.10
C GLY A 16 -42.82 22.13 12.86
N SER A 17 -43.99 22.77 12.88
CA SER A 17 -44.39 23.70 11.84
C SER A 17 -45.02 24.94 12.46
N VAL A 18 -44.76 26.09 11.84
CA VAL A 18 -45.40 27.37 12.16
C VAL A 18 -45.99 27.91 10.85
N SER A 19 -47.25 28.32 10.88
CA SER A 19 -47.98 28.82 9.73
C SER A 19 -48.86 29.99 10.15
N GLN A 20 -48.84 31.07 9.37
CA GLN A 20 -49.72 32.23 9.56
C GLN A 20 -50.50 32.49 8.27
N ALA A 21 -51.80 32.76 8.38
CA ALA A 21 -52.57 33.24 7.23
C ALA A 21 -52.23 34.71 6.94
N ILE A 22 -52.02 35.03 5.66
CA ILE A 22 -51.71 36.41 5.21
C ILE A 22 -52.99 37.18 4.88
N ASN A 23 -54.08 36.48 4.56
CA ASN A 23 -55.40 37.07 4.35
C ASN A 23 -56.48 35.98 4.54
N GLY A 24 -57.46 36.24 5.39
CA GLY A 24 -58.53 35.30 5.72
C GLY A 24 -58.19 34.34 6.85
N LYS A 25 -59.14 33.45 7.17
CA LYS A 25 -59.02 32.50 8.29
C LYS A 25 -57.93 31.46 8.06
N ASN A 26 -57.07 31.27 9.05
CA ASN A 26 -56.07 30.21 9.04
C ASN A 26 -56.77 28.84 9.22
N PRO A 27 -56.58 27.89 8.29
CA PRO A 27 -57.29 26.60 8.30
C PRO A 27 -56.94 25.70 9.48
N ASN A 28 -55.90 26.02 10.25
CA ASN A 28 -55.44 25.20 11.37
C ASN A 28 -55.97 25.69 12.74
N ASN A 29 -56.47 26.92 12.85
CA ASN A 29 -57.01 27.48 14.09
C ASN A 29 -58.27 28.36 13.91
N ASP A 30 -58.79 28.50 12.69
CA ASP A 30 -59.97 29.30 12.31
C ASP A 30 -59.92 30.79 12.67
N GLU A 31 -58.73 31.32 13.01
CA GLU A 31 -58.51 32.73 13.32
C GLU A 31 -58.14 33.53 12.07
N ASP A 32 -58.70 34.74 11.92
CA ASP A 32 -58.34 35.67 10.84
C ASP A 32 -56.92 36.20 11.04
N ASP A 33 -56.08 36.11 10.01
CA ASP A 33 -54.63 36.35 10.07
C ASP A 33 -53.90 35.58 11.20
N GLY A 34 -54.51 34.46 11.64
CA GLY A 34 -54.10 33.71 12.83
C GLY A 34 -52.75 33.02 12.68
N LEU A 35 -51.97 32.99 13.77
CA LEU A 35 -50.70 32.26 13.88
C LEU A 35 -50.95 30.87 14.48
N TYR A 36 -50.53 29.83 13.79
CA TYR A 36 -50.61 28.45 14.26
C TYR A 36 -49.22 27.82 14.34
N SER A 37 -48.95 27.11 15.44
CA SER A 37 -47.72 26.35 15.65
C SER A 37 -48.08 24.94 16.09
N SER A 38 -47.42 23.93 15.53
CA SER A 38 -47.64 22.53 15.89
C SER A 38 -46.34 21.76 16.05
N ILE A 39 -46.35 20.76 16.93
CA ILE A 39 -45.27 19.79 17.13
C ILE A 39 -45.89 18.40 16.99
N MET A 40 -45.29 17.57 16.14
CA MET A 40 -45.76 16.23 15.82
C MET A 40 -44.63 15.22 15.99
N LEU A 41 -44.98 14.02 16.47
CA LEU A 41 -44.09 12.86 16.47
C LEU A 41 -44.46 11.96 15.29
N GLU A 42 -43.50 11.66 14.44
CA GLU A 42 -43.66 10.79 13.27
C GLU A 42 -42.84 9.52 13.45
N ALA A 43 -43.50 8.36 13.34
CA ALA A 43 -42.85 7.06 13.32
C ALA A 43 -43.04 6.43 11.94
N THR A 44 -41.95 6.21 11.21
CA THR A 44 -41.98 5.60 9.87
C THR A 44 -41.34 4.23 9.93
N SER A 45 -42.03 3.20 9.42
CA SER A 45 -41.49 1.85 9.30
C SER A 45 -41.88 1.22 7.97
N GLN A 46 -40.98 0.42 7.40
CA GLN A 46 -41.21 -0.29 6.16
C GLN A 46 -41.35 -1.78 6.44
N PHE A 47 -42.60 -2.26 6.55
CA PHE A 47 -42.90 -3.64 6.96
C PHE A 47 -42.47 -4.70 5.94
N TYR A 48 -42.55 -4.40 4.64
CA TYR A 48 -42.10 -5.32 3.58
C TYR A 48 -41.62 -4.54 2.36
N GLN A 49 -40.42 -4.86 1.87
CA GLN A 49 -39.79 -4.22 0.71
C GLN A 49 -39.31 -5.25 -0.33
N GLY A 50 -40.01 -6.38 -0.48
CA GLY A 50 -39.62 -7.41 -1.46
C GLY A 50 -38.22 -8.01 -1.24
N GLY A 51 -37.74 -8.01 0.01
CA GLY A 51 -36.40 -8.51 0.36
C GLY A 51 -35.25 -7.51 0.16
N ALA A 52 -35.52 -6.25 -0.24
CA ALA A 52 -34.49 -5.22 -0.43
C ALA A 52 -33.59 -5.03 0.80
N VAL A 53 -34.18 -4.92 2.00
CA VAL A 53 -33.44 -4.78 3.27
C VAL A 53 -32.53 -5.99 3.53
N SER A 54 -33.02 -7.20 3.26
CA SER A 54 -32.26 -8.44 3.39
C SER A 54 -31.02 -8.44 2.50
N SER A 55 -31.21 -8.06 1.24
CA SER A 55 -30.15 -7.96 0.23
C SER A 55 -29.15 -6.86 0.58
N GLN A 56 -29.61 -5.70 1.05
CA GLN A 56 -28.73 -4.63 1.53
C GLN A 56 -27.86 -5.08 2.70
N VAL A 57 -28.42 -5.81 3.68
CA VAL A 57 -27.63 -6.36 4.79
C VAL A 57 -26.57 -7.35 4.28
N LYS A 58 -26.92 -8.23 3.34
CA LYS A 58 -25.95 -9.15 2.70
C LYS A 58 -24.84 -8.41 1.96
N MET A 59 -25.20 -7.41 1.15
CA MET A 59 -24.22 -6.56 0.46
C MET A 59 -23.28 -5.88 1.45
N ALA A 60 -23.82 -5.30 2.53
CA ALA A 60 -23.01 -4.65 3.55
C ALA A 60 -22.09 -5.63 4.30
N SER A 61 -22.50 -6.90 4.48
CA SER A 61 -21.60 -7.93 5.04
C SER A 61 -20.51 -8.35 4.06
N TYR A 62 -20.81 -8.49 2.77
CA TYR A 62 -19.78 -8.80 1.77
C TYR A 62 -18.79 -7.64 1.59
N ALA A 63 -19.26 -6.40 1.66
CA ALA A 63 -18.39 -5.23 1.66
C ALA A 63 -17.47 -5.18 2.89
N GLU A 64 -17.98 -5.54 4.09
CA GLU A 64 -17.16 -5.68 5.30
C GLU A 64 -16.09 -6.77 5.12
N GLU A 65 -16.46 -7.94 4.59
CA GLU A 65 -15.55 -9.05 4.35
C GLU A 65 -14.48 -8.70 3.31
N ALA A 66 -14.88 -8.05 2.22
CA ALA A 66 -13.95 -7.55 1.20
C ALA A 66 -12.96 -6.53 1.77
N ALA A 67 -13.42 -5.63 2.65
CA ALA A 67 -12.55 -4.68 3.33
C ALA A 67 -11.54 -5.39 4.26
N LYS A 68 -11.98 -6.39 5.03
CA LYS A 68 -11.09 -7.22 5.86
C LYS A 68 -10.07 -7.98 5.04
N SER A 69 -10.52 -8.61 3.95
CA SER A 69 -9.64 -9.30 3.01
C SER A 69 -8.61 -8.35 2.39
N LYS A 70 -9.01 -7.12 2.03
CA LYS A 70 -8.09 -6.11 1.51
C LYS A 70 -7.03 -5.72 2.54
N VAL A 71 -7.40 -5.55 3.81
CA VAL A 71 -6.43 -5.30 4.89
C VAL A 71 -5.47 -6.48 5.05
N ASN A 72 -5.98 -7.71 5.04
CA ASN A 72 -5.14 -8.91 5.13
C ASN A 72 -4.18 -9.04 3.93
N SER A 73 -4.65 -8.74 2.72
CA SER A 73 -3.80 -8.71 1.51
C SER A 73 -2.66 -7.71 1.68
N VAL A 74 -2.96 -6.47 2.08
CA VAL A 74 -1.92 -5.44 2.31
C VAL A 74 -0.94 -5.87 3.39
N TYR A 75 -1.42 -6.52 4.46
CA TYR A 75 -0.55 -7.06 5.51
C TYR A 75 0.41 -8.13 4.98
N LEU A 76 -0.09 -9.08 4.18
CA LEU A 76 0.73 -10.12 3.55
C LEU A 76 1.72 -9.53 2.54
N ASP A 77 1.29 -8.56 1.73
CA ASP A 77 2.14 -7.87 0.75
C ASP A 77 3.32 -7.17 1.45
N VAL A 78 3.07 -6.51 2.59
CA VAL A 78 4.13 -5.85 3.38
C VAL A 78 5.09 -6.87 4.00
N LEU A 79 4.57 -7.99 4.51
CA LEU A 79 5.42 -9.07 5.04
C LEU A 79 6.32 -9.67 3.97
N ASP A 80 5.76 -9.93 2.79
CA ASP A 80 6.51 -10.44 1.64
C ASP A 80 7.59 -9.44 1.21
N GLN A 81 7.25 -8.15 1.08
CA GLN A 81 8.21 -7.12 0.72
C GLN A 81 9.37 -7.00 1.72
N ILE A 82 9.09 -7.11 3.04
CA ILE A 82 10.12 -7.14 4.09
C ILE A 82 11.00 -8.39 3.95
N ARG A 83 10.41 -9.54 3.68
CA ARG A 83 11.16 -10.79 3.52
C ARG A 83 12.05 -10.75 2.27
N THR A 84 11.50 -10.39 1.12
CA THR A 84 12.23 -10.30 -0.14
C THR A 84 13.36 -9.29 -0.06
N SER A 85 13.15 -8.11 0.55
CA SER A 85 14.21 -7.11 0.71
C SER A 85 15.35 -7.61 1.60
N ARG A 86 15.06 -8.34 2.68
CA ARG A 86 16.10 -9.00 3.50
C ARG A 86 16.87 -10.05 2.72
N GLU A 87 16.17 -10.94 2.02
CA GLU A 87 16.80 -11.99 1.21
C GLU A 87 17.67 -11.39 0.10
N GLN A 88 17.23 -10.30 -0.54
CA GLN A 88 18.03 -9.56 -1.52
C GLN A 88 19.31 -8.98 -0.91
N ILE A 89 19.24 -8.35 0.26
CA ILE A 89 20.42 -7.80 0.96
C ILE A 89 21.43 -8.93 1.25
N GLU A 90 20.98 -10.03 1.84
CA GLU A 90 21.86 -11.17 2.16
C GLU A 90 22.48 -11.79 0.90
N ASN A 91 21.69 -11.95 -0.16
CA ASN A 91 22.18 -12.47 -1.44
C ASN A 91 23.24 -11.56 -2.06
N LYS A 92 23.01 -10.24 -2.06
CA LYS A 92 23.96 -9.25 -2.60
C LYS A 92 25.23 -9.18 -1.77
N GLN A 93 25.15 -9.30 -0.44
CA GLN A 93 26.33 -9.40 0.43
C GLN A 93 27.18 -10.64 0.10
N ARG A 94 26.54 -11.80 -0.08
CA ARG A 94 27.25 -13.02 -0.53
C ARG A 94 27.87 -12.84 -1.91
N GLN A 95 27.15 -12.22 -2.85
CA GLN A 95 27.66 -11.93 -4.19
C GLN A 95 28.90 -11.02 -4.12
N MET A 96 28.90 -9.98 -3.29
CA MET A 96 30.06 -9.11 -3.10
C MET A 96 31.29 -9.89 -2.61
N GLN A 97 31.12 -10.83 -1.69
CA GLN A 97 32.24 -11.65 -1.20
C GLN A 97 32.84 -12.52 -2.31
N VAL A 98 31.99 -13.10 -3.17
CA VAL A 98 32.45 -13.86 -4.35
C VAL A 98 33.18 -12.96 -5.35
N LEU A 99 32.65 -11.77 -5.64
CA LEU A 99 33.27 -10.80 -6.54
C LEU A 99 34.62 -10.31 -6.01
N ALA A 100 34.74 -10.05 -4.71
CA ALA A 100 36.01 -9.67 -4.08
C ALA A 100 37.07 -10.77 -4.21
N ASN A 101 36.70 -12.03 -3.98
CA ASN A 101 37.60 -13.17 -4.17
C ASN A 101 38.02 -13.35 -5.64
N ARG A 102 37.08 -13.15 -6.57
CA ARG A 102 37.34 -13.18 -8.01
C ARG A 102 38.32 -12.08 -8.40
N GLN A 103 38.10 -10.85 -7.94
CA GLN A 103 38.99 -9.71 -8.19
C GLN A 103 40.41 -10.02 -7.70
N ALA A 104 40.57 -10.48 -6.45
CA ALA A 104 41.88 -10.82 -5.89
C ALA A 104 42.61 -11.90 -6.73
N THR A 105 41.88 -12.91 -7.21
CA THR A 105 42.43 -13.95 -8.07
C THR A 105 42.85 -13.39 -9.43
N THR A 106 42.02 -12.55 -10.06
CA THR A 106 42.33 -11.93 -11.36
C THR A 106 43.52 -10.98 -11.27
N VAL A 107 43.68 -10.24 -10.16
CA VAL A 107 44.86 -9.41 -9.90
C VAL A 107 46.13 -10.25 -9.92
N ARG A 108 46.14 -11.38 -9.22
CA ARG A 108 47.28 -12.31 -9.22
C ARG A 108 47.56 -12.91 -10.60
N THR A 109 46.53 -13.23 -11.37
CA THR A 109 46.68 -13.67 -12.77
C THR A 109 47.29 -12.59 -13.65
N ARG A 110 46.85 -11.33 -13.48
CA ARG A 110 47.38 -10.18 -14.22
C ARG A 110 48.86 -9.94 -13.89
N GLU A 111 49.27 -10.07 -12.63
CA GLU A 111 50.69 -10.02 -12.23
C GLU A 111 51.53 -11.10 -12.94
N LEU A 112 51.06 -12.35 -12.95
CA LEU A 112 51.72 -13.45 -13.65
C LEU A 112 51.83 -13.20 -15.16
N TYR A 113 50.76 -12.71 -15.79
CA TYR A 113 50.77 -12.37 -17.22
C TYR A 113 51.69 -11.20 -17.52
N GLN A 114 51.83 -10.24 -16.60
CA GLN A 114 52.78 -9.14 -16.73
C GLN A 114 54.22 -9.66 -16.73
N GLU A 115 54.55 -10.64 -15.88
CA GLU A 115 55.88 -11.29 -15.89
C GLU A 115 56.13 -12.07 -17.18
N GLN A 116 55.16 -12.88 -17.62
CA GLN A 116 55.28 -13.65 -18.86
C GLN A 116 55.38 -12.76 -20.10
N TYR A 117 54.67 -11.62 -20.12
CA TYR A 117 54.78 -10.63 -21.18
C TYR A 117 56.19 -10.03 -21.25
N LYS A 118 56.80 -9.68 -20.10
CA LYS A 118 58.20 -9.21 -20.04
C LYS A 118 59.20 -10.27 -20.55
N LEU A 119 58.89 -11.55 -20.37
CA LEU A 119 59.68 -12.68 -20.86
C LEU A 119 59.35 -13.06 -22.31
N GLY A 120 58.40 -12.38 -22.97
CA GLY A 120 57.96 -12.66 -24.34
C GLY A 120 57.14 -13.94 -24.51
N THR A 121 56.68 -14.57 -23.42
CA THR A 121 55.95 -15.85 -23.43
C THR A 121 54.42 -15.69 -23.37
N ARG A 122 53.92 -14.46 -23.26
CA ARG A 122 52.49 -14.12 -23.24
C ARG A 122 52.20 -12.88 -24.09
N SER A 123 51.01 -12.79 -24.68
CA SER A 123 50.64 -11.67 -25.53
C SER A 123 50.22 -10.42 -24.71
N LEU A 124 50.40 -9.24 -25.28
CA LEU A 124 49.87 -7.98 -24.69
C LEU A 124 48.34 -8.02 -24.57
N VAL A 125 47.67 -8.66 -25.53
CA VAL A 125 46.20 -8.79 -25.52
C VAL A 125 45.72 -9.58 -24.30
N ASP A 126 46.43 -10.65 -23.91
CA ASP A 126 46.10 -11.40 -22.69
C ASP A 126 46.24 -10.56 -21.41
N LEU A 127 47.26 -9.69 -21.36
CA LEU A 127 47.46 -8.77 -20.24
C LEU A 127 46.33 -7.75 -20.17
N LEU A 128 45.98 -7.12 -21.30
CA LEU A 128 44.89 -6.15 -21.39
C LEU A 128 43.54 -6.79 -21.03
N ASN A 129 43.30 -8.03 -21.45
CA ASN A 129 42.09 -8.78 -21.07
C ASN A 129 42.00 -9.01 -19.56
N ALA A 130 43.14 -9.31 -18.90
CA ALA A 130 43.18 -9.47 -17.45
C ALA A 130 42.94 -8.13 -16.73
N GLU A 131 43.49 -7.02 -17.22
CA GLU A 131 43.22 -5.68 -16.69
C GLU A 131 41.75 -5.28 -16.86
N GLN A 132 41.17 -5.53 -18.04
CA GLN A 132 39.75 -5.31 -18.30
C GLN A 132 38.87 -6.13 -17.34
N ALA A 133 39.22 -7.38 -17.06
CA ALA A 133 38.48 -8.23 -16.13
C ALA A 133 38.50 -7.68 -14.69
N ILE A 134 39.62 -7.08 -14.25
CA ILE A 134 39.71 -6.39 -12.94
C ILE A 134 38.77 -5.18 -12.92
N HIS A 135 38.77 -4.35 -13.97
CA HIS A 135 37.89 -3.19 -14.06
C HIS A 135 36.41 -3.58 -14.07
N SER A 136 36.03 -4.62 -14.79
CA SER A 136 34.67 -5.16 -14.78
C SER A 136 34.28 -5.66 -13.39
N ALA A 137 35.15 -6.43 -12.72
CA ALA A 137 34.90 -6.92 -11.36
C ALA A 137 34.71 -5.77 -10.34
N ASN A 138 35.51 -4.71 -10.44
CA ASN A 138 35.36 -3.52 -9.60
C ASN A 138 34.02 -2.81 -9.84
N SER A 139 33.61 -2.68 -11.10
CA SER A 139 32.32 -2.07 -11.47
C SER A 139 31.13 -2.89 -10.97
N GLU A 140 31.22 -4.23 -11.06
CA GLU A 140 30.22 -5.15 -10.50
C GLU A 140 30.13 -5.03 -8.97
N LEU A 141 31.27 -4.89 -8.27
CA LEU A 141 31.32 -4.68 -6.82
C LEU A 141 30.61 -3.41 -6.39
N GLU A 142 30.89 -2.29 -7.07
CA GLU A 142 30.23 -1.01 -6.76
C GLU A 142 28.74 -1.06 -7.07
N THR A 143 28.35 -1.69 -8.19
CA THR A 143 26.92 -1.90 -8.50
C THR A 143 26.22 -2.72 -7.42
N ALA A 144 26.86 -3.80 -6.94
CA ALA A 144 26.32 -4.61 -5.85
C ALA A 144 26.19 -3.83 -4.52
N ARG A 145 27.09 -2.88 -4.23
CA ARG A 145 26.94 -1.97 -3.08
C ARG A 145 25.71 -1.08 -3.21
N TYR A 146 25.50 -0.46 -4.37
CA TYR A 146 24.33 0.38 -4.60
C TYR A 146 23.02 -0.41 -4.56
N ASP A 147 23.01 -1.64 -5.07
CA ASP A 147 21.87 -2.54 -4.97
C ASP A 147 21.49 -2.80 -3.50
N ILE A 148 22.47 -3.04 -2.63
CA ILE A 148 22.24 -3.21 -1.19
C ILE A 148 21.62 -1.94 -0.59
N TYR A 149 22.15 -0.76 -0.90
CA TYR A 149 21.58 0.49 -0.41
C TYR A 149 20.13 0.69 -0.86
N SER A 150 19.83 0.38 -2.13
CA SER A 150 18.47 0.40 -2.66
C SER A 150 17.54 -0.56 -1.90
N SER A 151 17.97 -1.81 -1.68
CA SER A 151 17.20 -2.80 -0.91
C SER A 151 17.00 -2.38 0.56
N ILE A 152 17.98 -1.73 1.18
CA ILE A 152 17.85 -1.18 2.54
C ILE A 152 16.79 -0.07 2.58
N VAL A 153 16.81 0.85 1.60
CA VAL A 153 15.80 1.92 1.50
C VAL A 153 14.40 1.31 1.32
N GLN A 154 14.26 0.29 0.47
CA GLN A 154 12.99 -0.43 0.30
C GLN A 154 12.52 -1.10 1.60
N TYR A 155 13.44 -1.71 2.35
CA TYR A 155 13.13 -2.31 3.66
C TYR A 155 12.65 -1.25 4.68
N ILE A 156 13.32 -0.09 4.75
CA ILE A 156 12.93 1.01 5.64
C ILE A 156 11.55 1.58 5.24
N ALA A 157 11.30 1.71 3.94
CA ALA A 157 10.01 2.18 3.43
C ALA A 157 8.88 1.19 3.74
N ALA A 158 9.11 -0.11 3.53
CA ALA A 158 8.13 -1.16 3.82
C ALA A 158 7.81 -1.28 5.31
N THR A 159 8.80 -1.05 6.18
CA THR A 159 8.61 -1.05 7.65
C THR A 159 7.98 0.25 8.19
N GLY A 160 7.72 1.25 7.34
CA GLY A 160 7.10 2.52 7.73
C GLY A 160 8.01 3.47 8.53
N ARG A 161 9.30 3.12 8.69
CA ARG A 161 10.28 3.92 9.45
C ARG A 161 10.78 5.15 8.69
N SER A 162 10.45 5.29 7.41
CA SER A 162 10.83 6.45 6.58
C SER A 162 10.03 7.72 6.88
N ARG A 163 8.96 7.64 7.68
CA ARG A 163 8.05 8.76 7.98
C ARG A 163 8.25 9.39 9.38
N GLN A 164 9.32 9.00 10.09
CA GLN A 164 9.70 9.59 11.39
C GLN A 164 10.93 10.48 11.24
#